data_AF-N2JJ41-F1
#
_entry.id   AF-N2JJ41-F1
#
_cell.length_a   1.000
_cell.length_b   1.000
_cell.length_c   1.000
_cell.angle_alpha   90.00
_cell.angle_beta   90.00
_cell.angle_gamma   90.00
#
_symmetry.space_group_name_H-M   'P 1'
#
loop_
_entity.id
_entity.type
_entity.pdbx_description
1 polymer ?
#
loop_
_entity_poly.entity_id
_entity_poly.type
_entity_poly.pdbx_seq_one_letter_code
_entity_poly.pdbx_strand_id
1 'polypeptide(L)'
;MPKCGASTRAGGVCQRMALAGKERCALHGGKSTGPKVPARQYGNQNARKHGIYSDTLSADEQEMWDEINVGTLDDDIKIAKLQLRRALIAQAKAEEGDGLDLDVETDSNGPAGSTKSTQRRRRGYEDIINRLLGRIGDLEAKRAELLKANPPPEIPVGRIQIEVVSGRENGTATDDRAASPVLPAS
;
A
#
# COMPACT_ATOMS: atom_id res chain seq x y z
N MET A 1 10.81 -8.01 -46.99
CA MET A 1 10.42 -7.87 -45.57
C MET A 1 10.16 -6.39 -45.26
N PRO A 2 9.16 -6.07 -44.44
CA PRO A 2 8.83 -4.69 -44.10
C PRO A 2 9.92 -4.04 -43.22
N LYS A 3 9.99 -2.70 -43.24
CA LYS A 3 10.82 -1.92 -42.31
C LYS A 3 10.21 -1.95 -40.91
N CYS A 4 11.06 -1.75 -39.90
CA CYS A 4 10.64 -1.70 -38.50
C CYS A 4 9.77 -0.48 -38.19
N GLY A 5 8.55 -0.69 -37.69
CA GLY A 5 7.59 0.37 -37.37
C GLY A 5 7.87 1.17 -36.07
N ALA A 6 9.10 1.16 -35.56
CA ALA A 6 9.44 1.83 -34.30
C ALA A 6 10.01 3.22 -34.54
N SER A 7 9.59 4.21 -33.75
CA SER A 7 10.18 5.55 -33.75
C SER A 7 11.54 5.55 -33.06
N THR A 8 12.49 6.24 -33.66
CA THR A 8 13.83 6.45 -33.10
C THR A 8 13.85 7.69 -32.21
N ARG A 9 14.86 7.81 -31.35
CA ARG A 9 15.04 9.00 -30.48
C ARG A 9 15.22 10.30 -31.27
N ALA A 10 15.65 10.22 -32.53
CA ALA A 10 15.79 11.35 -33.44
C ALA A 10 14.47 11.75 -34.15
N GLY A 11 13.33 11.16 -33.76
CA GLY A 11 12.02 11.49 -34.30
C GLY A 11 11.66 10.83 -35.63
N GLY A 12 12.57 10.07 -36.25
CA GLY A 12 12.33 9.32 -37.49
C GLY A 12 11.95 7.85 -37.27
N VAL A 13 11.40 7.20 -38.30
CA VAL A 13 11.11 5.74 -38.28
C VAL A 13 12.40 4.92 -38.39
N CYS A 14 12.43 3.78 -37.71
CA CYS A 14 13.57 2.88 -37.73
C CYS A 14 13.83 2.33 -39.14
N GLN A 15 15.03 2.53 -39.65
CA GLN A 15 15.41 2.06 -41.00
C GLN A 15 15.80 0.58 -41.05
N ARG A 16 15.92 -0.12 -39.91
CA ARG A 16 16.22 -1.56 -39.89
C ARG A 16 15.02 -2.37 -40.39
N MET A 17 15.31 -3.51 -41.01
CA MET A 17 14.28 -4.48 -41.39
C MET A 17 13.65 -5.11 -40.16
N ALA A 18 12.34 -5.33 -40.21
CA ALA A 18 11.66 -6.11 -39.19
C ALA A 18 12.09 -7.58 -39.27
N LEU A 19 11.98 -8.30 -38.16
CA LEU A 19 12.19 -9.76 -38.17
C LEU A 19 11.10 -10.44 -39.01
N ALA A 20 11.41 -11.60 -39.60
CA ALA A 20 10.44 -12.35 -40.40
C ALA A 20 9.15 -12.62 -39.61
N GLY A 21 7.99 -12.25 -40.18
CA GLY A 21 6.69 -12.39 -39.52
C GLY A 21 6.42 -11.41 -38.37
N LYS A 22 7.25 -10.38 -38.17
CA LYS A 22 7.09 -9.37 -37.11
C LYS A 22 7.09 -7.95 -37.67
N GLU A 23 6.60 -7.01 -36.87
CA GLU A 23 6.52 -5.58 -37.24
C GLU A 23 7.74 -4.76 -36.78
N ARG A 24 8.57 -5.32 -35.89
CA ARG A 24 9.72 -4.63 -35.27
C ARG A 24 11.02 -5.41 -35.46
N CYS A 25 12.13 -4.68 -35.52
CA CYS A 25 13.47 -5.26 -35.63
C CYS A 25 13.94 -5.84 -34.28
N ALA A 26 15.05 -6.58 -34.29
CA ALA A 26 15.63 -7.17 -33.08
C ALA A 26 15.93 -6.16 -31.96
N LEU A 27 16.27 -4.91 -32.32
CA LEU A 27 16.58 -3.86 -31.34
C LEU A 27 15.34 -3.18 -30.75
N HIS A 28 14.25 -3.10 -31.51
CA HIS A 28 13.01 -2.45 -31.07
C HIS A 28 11.96 -3.46 -30.60
N GLY A 29 12.40 -4.53 -29.92
CA GLY A 29 11.51 -5.49 -29.28
C GLY A 29 11.03 -6.64 -30.16
N GLY A 30 11.53 -6.79 -31.40
CA GLY A 30 11.19 -7.94 -32.25
C GLY A 30 11.62 -9.29 -31.68
N LYS A 31 12.62 -9.31 -30.78
CA LYS A 31 13.01 -10.51 -29.99
C LYS A 31 12.16 -10.75 -28.75
N SER A 32 11.32 -9.79 -28.34
CA SER A 32 10.44 -9.97 -27.19
C SER A 32 9.40 -11.04 -27.50
N THR A 33 9.25 -12.00 -26.59
CA THR A 33 8.19 -13.02 -26.63
C THR A 33 6.93 -12.58 -25.88
N GLY A 34 6.96 -11.39 -25.26
CA GLY A 34 5.94 -10.97 -24.30
C GLY A 34 5.84 -11.91 -23.09
N PRO A 35 4.95 -11.61 -22.13
CA PRO A 35 4.62 -12.50 -21.04
C PRO A 35 4.02 -13.82 -21.56
N LYS A 36 4.55 -14.97 -21.12
CA LYS A 36 4.08 -16.31 -21.54
C LYS A 36 2.71 -16.69 -20.96
N VAL A 37 2.23 -15.95 -19.96
CA VAL A 37 0.96 -16.20 -19.28
C VAL A 37 -0.01 -15.09 -19.69
N PRO A 38 -1.17 -15.41 -20.30
CA PRO A 38 -2.15 -14.42 -20.75
C PRO A 38 -2.59 -13.46 -19.64
N ALA A 39 -2.77 -13.96 -18.42
CA ALA A 39 -3.13 -13.15 -17.25
C ALA A 39 -2.06 -12.11 -16.85
N ARG A 40 -0.81 -12.28 -17.28
CA ARG A 40 0.31 -11.34 -17.01
C ARG A 40 0.68 -10.51 -18.22
N GLN A 41 -0.09 -10.62 -19.30
CA GLN A 41 0.11 -9.86 -20.53
C GLN A 41 -0.12 -8.36 -20.29
N TYR A 42 -0.95 -8.02 -19.31
CA TYR A 42 -1.20 -6.68 -18.79
C TYR A 42 -1.04 -6.70 -17.26
N GLY A 43 -0.40 -5.68 -16.67
CA GLY A 43 -0.30 -5.55 -15.20
C GLY A 43 0.78 -6.38 -14.51
N ASN A 44 1.86 -6.76 -15.19
CA ASN A 44 3.00 -7.38 -14.50
C ASN A 44 3.63 -6.35 -13.54
N GLN A 45 3.61 -6.66 -12.24
CA GLN A 45 4.19 -5.81 -11.20
C GLN A 45 5.69 -6.06 -10.99
N ASN A 46 6.22 -7.15 -11.57
CA ASN A 46 7.63 -7.54 -11.45
C ASN A 46 8.58 -6.53 -12.12
N ALA A 47 8.10 -5.74 -13.07
CA ALA A 47 8.86 -4.67 -13.72
C ALA A 47 8.85 -3.34 -12.95
N ARG A 48 8.15 -3.24 -11.80
CA ARG A 48 8.10 -2.02 -10.98
C ARG A 48 9.45 -1.83 -10.28
N LYS A 49 10.24 -0.88 -10.78
CA LYS A 49 11.61 -0.60 -10.26
C LYS A 49 11.64 0.35 -9.06
N HIS A 50 10.59 1.15 -8.87
CA HIS A 50 10.58 2.22 -7.86
C HIS A 50 9.23 2.26 -7.14
N GLY A 51 9.04 1.37 -6.15
CA GLY A 51 7.76 1.24 -5.42
C GLY A 51 7.31 2.50 -4.70
N ILE A 52 8.24 3.29 -4.14
CA ILE A 52 7.95 4.55 -3.43
C ILE A 52 7.38 5.62 -4.37
N TYR A 53 7.81 5.62 -5.63
CA TYR A 53 7.46 6.62 -6.65
C TYR A 53 6.47 6.08 -7.69
N SER A 54 5.89 4.90 -7.44
CA SER A 54 4.96 4.30 -8.38
C SER A 54 3.57 4.95 -8.24
N ASP A 55 2.99 5.23 -9.39
CA ASP A 55 1.66 5.78 -9.63
C ASP A 55 0.49 4.83 -9.30
N THR A 56 0.76 3.58 -8.91
CA THR A 56 -0.26 2.54 -8.71
C THR A 56 -0.23 1.98 -7.30
N LEU A 57 -1.39 1.95 -6.64
CA LEU A 57 -1.59 1.34 -5.33
C LEU A 57 -1.58 -0.19 -5.43
N SER A 58 -1.05 -0.88 -4.43
CA SER A 58 -1.30 -2.31 -4.26
C SER A 58 -2.66 -2.56 -3.59
N ALA A 59 -3.18 -3.78 -3.68
CA ALA A 59 -4.52 -4.11 -3.18
C ALA A 59 -4.68 -3.80 -1.67
N ASP A 60 -3.64 -4.02 -0.88
CA ASP A 60 -3.60 -3.71 0.56
C ASP A 60 -3.47 -2.20 0.85
N GLU A 61 -2.85 -1.43 -0.06
CA GLU A 61 -2.78 0.03 0.06
C GLU A 61 -4.10 0.69 -0.36
N GLN A 62 -4.82 0.07 -1.29
CA GLN A 62 -6.09 0.57 -1.80
C GLN A 62 -7.21 0.45 -0.77
N GLU A 63 -7.28 -0.67 -0.05
CA GLU A 63 -8.18 -0.84 1.10
C GLU A 63 -7.91 0.21 2.18
N MET A 64 -6.64 0.38 2.54
CA MET A 64 -6.24 1.40 3.51
C MET A 64 -6.53 2.82 3.01
N TRP A 65 -6.50 3.06 1.70
CA TRP A 65 -6.77 4.34 1.02
C TRP A 65 -8.26 4.63 0.84
N ASP A 66 -9.13 3.63 0.73
CA ASP A 66 -10.57 3.87 0.57
C ASP A 66 -11.22 4.20 1.93
N GLU A 67 -10.62 3.77 3.03
CA GLU A 67 -11.00 4.14 4.40
C GLU A 67 -10.64 5.61 4.75
N ILE A 68 -9.90 6.28 3.87
CA ILE A 68 -9.38 7.64 4.02
C ILE A 68 -10.44 8.63 3.53
N ASN A 69 -11.44 8.95 4.36
CA ASN A 69 -12.44 9.95 3.97
C ASN A 69 -11.90 11.40 4.01
N VAL A 70 -12.29 12.25 3.04
CA VAL A 70 -11.57 13.46 2.55
C VAL A 70 -11.99 14.78 3.23
N GLY A 71 -11.00 15.65 3.52
CA GLY A 71 -11.21 16.94 4.22
C GLY A 71 -9.96 17.80 4.47
N THR A 72 -9.03 17.92 3.51
CA THR A 72 -7.96 18.96 3.38
C THR A 72 -6.87 19.11 4.46
N LEU A 73 -6.82 18.24 5.46
CA LEU A 73 -5.63 18.05 6.31
C LEU A 73 -5.44 16.57 6.63
N ASP A 74 -6.57 15.88 6.80
CA ASP A 74 -6.59 14.44 6.95
C ASP A 74 -5.91 13.77 5.76
N ASP A 75 -6.17 14.18 4.51
CA ASP A 75 -5.55 13.58 3.32
C ASP A 75 -4.03 13.70 3.28
N ASP A 76 -3.48 14.84 3.74
CA ASP A 76 -2.03 15.02 3.87
C ASP A 76 -1.43 14.11 4.95
N ILE A 77 -2.15 13.91 6.07
CA ILE A 77 -1.75 12.95 7.12
C ILE A 77 -1.74 11.53 6.55
N LYS A 78 -2.76 11.19 5.77
CA LYS A 78 -2.95 9.86 5.20
C LYS A 78 -1.86 9.54 4.17
N ILE A 79 -1.52 10.50 3.31
CA ILE A 79 -0.37 10.42 2.39
C ILE A 79 0.95 10.28 3.16
N ALA A 80 1.17 11.07 4.22
CA ALA A 80 2.39 11.01 5.01
C ALA A 80 2.54 9.65 5.74
N LYS A 81 1.44 9.09 6.27
CA LYS A 81 1.41 7.76 6.89
C LYS A 81 1.70 6.65 5.88
N LEU A 82 1.14 6.74 4.67
CA LEU A 82 1.43 5.80 3.59
C LEU A 82 2.92 5.86 3.18
N GLN A 83 3.48 7.05 3.06
CA GLN A 83 4.91 7.25 2.77
C GLN A 83 5.80 6.67 3.89
N LEU A 84 5.41 6.84 5.15
CA LEU A 84 6.12 6.26 6.30
C LEU A 84 6.11 4.73 6.25
N ARG A 85 4.94 4.12 6.00
CA ARG A 85 4.81 2.66 5.81
C ARG A 85 5.75 2.15 4.72
N ARG A 86 5.82 2.85 3.58
CA ARG A 86 6.71 2.51 2.46
C ARG A 86 8.18 2.64 2.84
N ALA A 87 8.56 3.69 3.58
CA ALA A 87 9.92 3.89 4.05
C ALA A 87 10.38 2.78 5.00
N LEU A 88 9.52 2.36 5.94
CA LEU A 88 9.81 1.26 6.88
C LEU A 88 9.95 -0.09 6.16
N ILE A 89 9.08 -0.38 5.19
CA ILE A 89 9.19 -1.61 4.39
C ILE A 89 10.48 -1.59 3.55
N ALA A 90 10.85 -0.43 2.99
CA ALA A 90 12.09 -0.28 2.24
C ALA A 90 13.33 -0.48 3.13
N GLN A 91 13.31 0.07 4.35
CA GLN A 91 14.35 -0.16 5.35
C GLN A 91 14.48 -1.65 5.69
N ALA A 92 13.38 -2.32 6.03
CA ALA A 92 13.39 -3.74 6.37
C ALA A 92 13.93 -4.62 5.22
N LYS A 93 13.54 -4.32 3.97
CA LYS A 93 14.07 -5.02 2.79
C LYS A 93 15.55 -4.75 2.55
N ALA A 94 16.01 -3.52 2.78
CA ALA A 94 17.42 -3.20 2.70
C ALA A 94 18.20 -3.98 3.77
N GLU A 95 17.70 -4.03 5.01
CA GLU A 95 18.30 -4.76 6.12
C GLU A 95 18.34 -6.29 5.92
N GLU A 96 17.31 -6.88 5.30
CA GLU A 96 17.26 -8.32 4.96
C GLU A 96 18.30 -8.72 3.89
N GLY A 97 18.69 -7.78 3.02
CA GLY A 97 19.77 -7.96 2.06
C GLY A 97 21.15 -7.70 2.69
N ASP A 98 21.71 -6.53 2.42
CA ASP A 98 23.05 -6.07 2.86
C ASP A 98 23.05 -4.62 3.38
N GLY A 99 21.86 -4.00 3.49
CA GLY A 99 21.61 -2.61 3.85
C GLY A 99 21.83 -1.60 2.72
N LEU A 100 22.28 -2.02 1.53
CA LEU A 100 22.61 -1.15 0.40
C LEU A 100 21.41 -1.05 -0.55
N ASP A 101 21.01 0.17 -0.93
CA ASP A 101 19.78 0.38 -1.71
C ASP A 101 19.82 1.59 -2.67
N LEU A 102 20.96 2.27 -2.76
CA LEU A 102 21.19 3.38 -3.69
C LEU A 102 22.35 3.08 -4.63
N ASP A 103 22.07 2.98 -5.92
CA ASP A 103 23.11 2.94 -6.95
C ASP A 103 23.61 4.35 -7.23
N VAL A 104 24.84 4.65 -6.81
CA VAL A 104 25.51 5.92 -7.13
C VAL A 104 26.40 5.68 -8.35
N GLU A 105 26.03 6.28 -9.47
CA GLU A 105 26.88 6.33 -10.65
C GLU A 105 27.90 7.46 -10.48
N THR A 106 29.18 7.08 -10.46
CA THR A 106 30.30 8.04 -10.46
C THR A 106 30.95 8.02 -11.83
N ASP A 107 30.92 9.18 -12.50
CA ASP A 107 31.65 9.43 -13.73
C ASP A 107 32.96 10.14 -13.37
N SER A 108 34.08 9.42 -13.40
CA SER A 108 35.42 10.00 -13.19
C SER A 108 36.05 10.31 -14.55
N ASN A 109 36.26 11.59 -14.85
CA ASN A 109 37.02 12.01 -16.03
C ASN A 109 38.48 12.27 -15.64
N GLY A 110 39.38 11.39 -16.10
CA GLY A 110 40.81 11.55 -15.93
C GLY A 110 41.52 11.75 -17.27
N PRO A 111 42.83 12.07 -17.26
CA PRO A 111 43.62 12.21 -18.48
C PRO A 111 43.69 10.92 -19.33
N ALA A 112 43.31 9.76 -18.76
CA ALA A 112 43.23 8.47 -19.45
C ALA A 112 41.82 8.11 -19.99
N GLY A 113 40.82 8.99 -19.85
CA GLY A 113 39.44 8.78 -20.31
C GLY A 113 38.38 8.85 -19.20
N SER A 114 37.12 8.60 -19.58
CA SER A 114 35.96 8.57 -18.67
C SER A 114 35.72 7.16 -18.14
N THR A 115 35.80 6.97 -16.82
CA THR A 115 35.44 5.69 -16.17
C THR A 115 34.09 5.85 -15.47
N LYS A 116 33.12 5.00 -15.81
CA LYS A 116 31.84 4.93 -15.10
C LYS A 116 31.89 3.80 -14.07
N SER A 117 31.68 4.11 -12.80
CA SER A 117 31.56 3.11 -11.74
C SER A 117 30.25 3.26 -10.99
N THR A 118 29.50 2.17 -10.83
CA THR A 118 28.27 2.13 -10.02
C THR A 118 28.61 1.57 -8.65
N GLN A 119 28.46 2.38 -7.60
CA GLN A 119 28.65 1.96 -6.22
C GLN A 119 27.31 1.93 -5.49
N ARG A 120 26.94 0.76 -4.96
CA ARG A 120 25.73 0.60 -4.13
C ARG A 120 26.02 1.13 -2.72
N ARG A 121 25.20 2.06 -2.21
CA ARG A 121 25.32 2.68 -0.87
C ARG A 121 24.06 2.47 -0.05
N ARG A 122 24.21 2.57 1.28
CA ARG A 122 23.09 2.54 2.23
C ARG A 122 22.24 3.81 2.05
N ARG A 123 20.92 3.66 1.96
CA ARG A 123 19.99 4.80 1.91
C ARG A 123 19.72 5.28 3.33
N GLY A 124 19.69 6.59 3.54
CA GLY A 124 19.36 7.21 4.83
C GLY A 124 17.88 7.11 5.15
N TYR A 125 17.39 5.89 5.41
CA TYR A 125 15.99 5.65 5.75
C TYR A 125 15.57 6.37 7.03
N GLU A 126 16.47 6.44 8.01
CA GLU A 126 16.28 7.17 9.27
C GLU A 126 15.92 8.65 9.04
N ASP A 127 16.63 9.36 8.17
CA ASP A 127 16.34 10.78 7.88
C ASP A 127 14.98 10.96 7.21
N ILE A 128 14.63 10.04 6.31
CA ILE A 128 13.34 10.04 5.61
C ILE A 128 12.20 9.78 6.61
N ILE A 129 12.39 8.79 7.49
CA ILE A 129 11.43 8.41 8.54
C ILE A 129 11.23 9.55 9.52
N ASN A 130 12.32 10.12 10.05
CA ASN A 130 12.26 11.24 11.00
C ASN A 130 11.56 12.47 10.42
N ARG A 131 11.82 12.80 9.14
CA ARG A 131 11.11 13.88 8.44
C ARG A 131 9.61 13.59 8.28
N LEU A 132 9.23 12.36 7.96
CA LEU A 132 7.83 11.96 7.81
C LEU A 132 7.09 11.97 9.15
N LEU A 133 7.73 11.48 10.22
CA LEU A 133 7.19 11.54 11.58
C LEU A 133 6.97 12.99 12.03
N GLY A 134 7.93 13.87 11.79
CA GLY A 134 7.77 15.30 12.09
C GLY A 134 6.60 15.93 11.32
N ARG A 135 6.51 15.66 10.01
CA ARG A 135 5.39 16.15 9.18
C ARG A 135 4.03 15.63 9.66
N ILE A 136 3.94 14.36 10.07
CA ILE A 136 2.71 13.79 10.62
C ILE A 136 2.34 14.51 11.92
N GLY A 137 3.30 14.72 12.82
CA GLY A 137 3.08 15.45 14.07
C GLY A 137 2.54 16.87 13.84
N ASP A 138 3.13 17.62 12.91
CA ASP A 138 2.68 18.98 12.57
C ASP A 138 1.26 19.01 12.01
N LEU A 139 0.92 18.04 11.16
CA LEU A 139 -0.41 17.95 10.57
C LEU A 139 -1.46 17.51 11.61
N GLU A 140 -1.13 16.58 12.50
CA GLU A 140 -2.03 16.16 13.60
C GLU A 140 -2.23 17.28 14.63
N ALA A 141 -1.20 18.09 14.91
CA ALA A 141 -1.33 19.27 15.75
C ALA A 141 -2.29 20.31 15.13
N LYS A 142 -2.12 20.63 13.86
CA LYS A 142 -3.03 21.53 13.11
C LYS A 142 -4.45 21.00 13.05
N ARG A 143 -4.62 19.67 12.96
CA ARG A 143 -5.94 19.02 12.99
C ARG A 143 -6.63 19.25 14.33
N ALA A 144 -5.90 19.07 15.42
CA ALA A 144 -6.40 19.30 16.76
C ALA A 144 -6.77 20.78 16.99
N GLU A 145 -6.00 21.72 16.46
CA GLU A 145 -6.32 23.15 16.48
C GLU A 145 -7.60 23.46 15.69
N LEU A 146 -7.73 22.94 14.47
CA LEU A 146 -8.93 23.14 13.64
C LEU A 146 -10.17 22.50 14.26
N LEU A 147 -10.05 21.31 14.87
CA LEU A 147 -11.14 20.66 15.60
C LEU A 147 -11.59 21.46 16.84
N LYS A 148 -10.65 22.12 17.52
CA LYS A 148 -11.00 23.04 18.62
C LYS A 148 -11.69 24.30 18.12
N ALA A 149 -11.26 24.83 16.98
CA ALA A 149 -11.84 26.04 16.38
C ALA A 149 -13.23 25.80 15.77
N ASN A 150 -13.45 24.61 15.19
CA ASN A 150 -14.71 24.18 14.60
C ASN A 150 -15.07 22.79 15.14
N PRO A 151 -15.70 22.71 16.33
CA PRO A 151 -16.15 21.43 16.85
C PRO A 151 -17.21 20.83 15.90
N PRO A 152 -17.18 19.51 15.66
CA PRO A 152 -18.22 18.83 14.90
C PRO A 152 -19.59 19.13 15.52
N PRO A 153 -20.67 19.26 14.72
CA PRO A 153 -22.00 19.42 15.28
C PRO A 153 -22.33 18.24 16.19
N GLU A 154 -22.70 18.53 17.43
CA GLU A 154 -23.17 17.51 18.37
C GLU A 154 -24.41 16.83 17.76
N ILE A 155 -24.27 15.55 17.41
CA ILE A 155 -25.42 14.74 16.99
C ILE A 155 -26.24 14.49 18.26
N PRO A 156 -27.51 14.94 18.35
CA PRO A 156 -28.32 14.67 19.52
C PRO A 156 -28.55 13.17 19.62
N VAL A 157 -27.88 12.52 20.58
CA VAL A 157 -28.17 11.15 20.98
C VAL A 157 -29.58 11.12 21.56
N GLY A 158 -30.54 10.71 20.72
CA GLY A 158 -31.92 10.46 21.14
C GLY A 158 -31.91 9.46 22.29
N ARG A 159 -32.48 9.85 23.43
CA ARG A 159 -32.61 8.99 24.62
C ARG A 159 -33.46 7.78 24.23
N ILE A 160 -32.83 6.62 24.05
CA ILE A 160 -33.55 5.37 23.77
C ILE A 160 -34.38 5.06 25.02
N GLN A 161 -35.70 5.23 24.93
CA GLN A 161 -36.63 4.76 25.95
C GLN A 161 -36.84 3.27 25.71
N ILE A 162 -36.25 2.44 26.58
CA ILE A 162 -36.53 1.00 26.59
C ILE A 162 -37.80 0.82 27.42
N GLU A 163 -38.95 0.64 26.75
CA GLU A 163 -40.14 0.11 27.41
C GLU A 163 -39.91 -1.38 27.68
N VAL A 164 -39.70 -1.71 28.95
CA VAL A 164 -39.69 -3.09 29.41
C VAL A 164 -41.13 -3.60 29.36
N VAL A 165 -41.49 -4.28 28.27
CA VAL A 165 -42.75 -5.02 28.19
C VAL A 165 -42.65 -6.18 29.19
N SER A 166 -43.57 -6.17 30.14
CA SER A 166 -43.63 -7.01 31.33
C SER A 166 -43.19 -8.46 31.11
N GLY A 167 -42.27 -8.90 31.97
CA GLY A 167 -41.90 -10.29 32.11
C GLY A 167 -43.12 -11.12 32.49
N ARG A 168 -43.33 -12.20 31.74
CA ARG A 168 -44.36 -13.21 31.96
C ARG A 168 -44.24 -13.77 33.37
N GLU A 169 -45.12 -13.33 34.26
CA GLU A 169 -45.32 -13.94 35.57
C GLU A 169 -45.94 -15.34 35.35
N ASN A 170 -45.17 -16.39 35.64
CA ASN A 170 -45.63 -17.65 36.24
C ASN A 170 -44.50 -18.68 36.28
N GLY A 171 -44.04 -18.95 37.50
CA GLY A 171 -43.15 -20.04 37.85
C GLY A 171 -43.20 -20.24 39.36
N THR A 172 -44.37 -20.63 39.88
CA THR A 172 -44.57 -21.04 41.27
C THR A 172 -43.59 -22.18 41.61
N ALA A 173 -42.65 -21.88 42.51
CA ALA A 173 -41.84 -22.89 43.17
C ALA A 173 -42.75 -23.69 44.13
N THR A 174 -42.93 -24.98 43.85
CA THR A 174 -43.50 -25.92 44.81
C THR A 174 -42.37 -26.75 45.41
N ASP A 175 -42.12 -26.48 46.69
CA ASP A 175 -41.18 -27.18 47.56
C ASP A 175 -41.89 -28.42 48.13
N ASP A 176 -41.72 -29.58 47.48
CA ASP A 176 -42.29 -30.85 47.96
C ASP A 176 -41.21 -31.68 48.68
N ARG A 177 -41.04 -31.37 49.96
CA ARG A 177 -40.36 -32.22 50.94
C ARG A 177 -41.44 -33.00 51.71
N ALA A 178 -41.25 -34.32 51.75
CA ALA A 178 -41.87 -35.33 52.62
C ALA A 178 -43.05 -36.15 52.04
N ALA A 179 -42.73 -37.39 51.64
CA ALA A 179 -43.42 -38.59 52.13
C ALA A 179 -42.65 -39.87 51.73
N SER A 180 -41.98 -40.52 52.68
CA SER A 180 -41.81 -41.97 52.70
C SER A 180 -42.51 -42.45 53.97
N PRO A 181 -43.42 -43.45 53.89
CA PRO A 181 -43.04 -44.76 54.42
C PRO A 181 -43.67 -46.01 53.72
N VAL A 182 -42.86 -47.06 53.61
CA VAL A 182 -43.08 -48.46 54.10
C VAL A 182 -44.09 -49.41 53.40
N LEU A 183 -43.50 -50.42 52.71
CA LEU A 183 -43.79 -51.89 52.61
C LEU A 183 -45.08 -52.40 51.91
N PRO A 184 -45.04 -53.61 51.28
CA PRO A 184 -45.00 -54.94 51.92
C PRO A 184 -43.87 -55.85 51.38
N ALA A 185 -43.16 -56.68 52.16
CA ALA A 185 -43.56 -57.92 52.85
C ALA A 185 -44.00 -59.07 51.91
N SER A 186 -43.04 -59.90 51.47
CA SER A 186 -43.03 -61.38 51.55
C SER A 186 -41.66 -61.91 51.12
#